data_AF-A0A0C3H130-F1
#
_entry.id   AF-A0A0C3H130-F1
#
_cell.length_a   1.000
_cell.length_b   1.000
_cell.length_c   1.000
_cell.angle_alpha   90.00
_cell.angle_beta   90.00
_cell.angle_gamma   90.00
#
_symmetry.space_group_name_H-M   'P 1'
#
loop_
_entity.id
_entity.type
_entity.pdbx_description
1 polymer ?
#
loop_
_entity_poly.entity_id
_entity_poly.type
_entity_poly.pdbx_seq_one_letter_code
_entity_poly.pdbx_strand_id
1 'polypeptide(L)'
;MGAEIEARDNNGQTPLFQAAFLGQEATIKLLLKKASDKGNVEIVKLLLEHDADIKAEDNVRRMPLLYAAKNGNKVNIELLLATNRVDVDSKDYYDSTPLSISARMGHKDVVEFLLTKSHALNVQDSFGQTPLWWAQRTEHPEISDLFLEKYKENGMIAQEDDLPTTTISVLAGKDSGYCDVCMLGVLDKDAYYYCKVCSGGDFWICKDCFEIKAHCLDKSHSFDKEITQASTRQW
;
A
#
# COMPACT_ATOMS: atom_id res chain seq x y z
N MET A 1 -3.51 -3.93 -32.69
CA MET A 1 -2.73 -2.94 -31.91
C MET A 1 -2.75 -3.41 -30.49
N GLY A 2 -1.62 -3.95 -30.01
CA GLY A 2 -1.48 -4.43 -28.64
C GLY A 2 -1.34 -3.23 -27.71
N ALA A 3 -1.94 -3.30 -26.53
CA ALA A 3 -1.58 -2.38 -25.46
C ALA A 3 -0.11 -2.62 -25.09
N GLU A 4 0.64 -1.54 -24.90
CA GLU A 4 2.00 -1.62 -24.39
C GLU A 4 1.93 -2.10 -22.94
N ILE A 5 2.40 -3.33 -22.69
CA ILE A 5 2.37 -3.97 -21.37
C ILE A 5 3.13 -3.20 -20.28
N GLU A 6 4.04 -2.30 -20.69
CA GLU A 6 4.89 -1.48 -19.82
C GLU A 6 4.63 0.04 -19.95
N ALA A 7 3.54 0.45 -20.60
CA ALA A 7 3.18 1.87 -20.65
C ALA A 7 2.93 2.40 -19.22
N ARG A 8 3.39 3.62 -18.93
CA ARG A 8 3.25 4.28 -17.62
C ARG A 8 2.27 5.44 -17.70
N ASP A 9 1.40 5.56 -16.71
CA ASP A 9 0.58 6.76 -16.53
C ASP A 9 1.35 7.90 -15.84
N ASN A 10 0.67 9.01 -15.54
CA ASN A 10 1.27 10.18 -14.88
C ASN A 10 1.82 9.87 -13.47
N ASN A 11 1.34 8.79 -12.86
CA ASN A 11 1.77 8.30 -11.55
C ASN A 11 2.87 7.24 -11.65
N GLY A 12 3.37 7.01 -12.86
CA GLY A 12 4.40 6.03 -13.15
C GLY A 12 3.90 4.58 -13.17
N GLN A 13 2.58 4.36 -13.13
CA GLN A 13 1.99 3.03 -12.93
C GLN A 13 1.85 2.27 -14.25
N THR A 14 2.23 0.99 -14.24
CA THR A 14 2.04 0.07 -15.39
C THR A 14 0.66 -0.61 -15.37
N PRO A 15 0.21 -1.26 -16.46
CA PRO A 15 -0.99 -2.08 -16.45
C PRO A 15 -1.02 -3.15 -15.35
N LEU A 16 0.14 -3.77 -15.04
CA LEU A 16 0.26 -4.72 -13.93
C LEU A 16 0.08 -4.05 -12.57
N PHE A 17 0.66 -2.87 -12.41
CA PHE A 17 0.44 -2.07 -11.23
C PHE A 17 -1.05 -1.75 -11.04
N GLN A 18 -1.72 -1.26 -12.09
CA GLN A 18 -3.14 -0.93 -12.03
C GLN A 18 -4.02 -2.14 -11.74
N ALA A 19 -3.66 -3.32 -12.28
CA ALA A 19 -4.34 -4.57 -11.95
C ALA A 19 -4.20 -4.93 -10.46
N ALA A 20 -2.99 -4.80 -9.91
CA ALA A 20 -2.75 -4.99 -8.48
C ALA A 20 -3.48 -3.94 -7.62
N PHE A 21 -3.57 -2.69 -8.10
CA PHE A 21 -4.09 -1.52 -7.39
C PHE A 21 -5.63 -1.40 -7.40
N LEU A 22 -6.27 -1.40 -8.58
CA LEU A 22 -7.67 -0.95 -8.71
C LEU A 22 -8.69 -2.07 -8.56
N GLY A 23 -8.36 -3.31 -8.87
CA GLY A 23 -9.36 -4.37 -8.88
C GLY A 23 -10.48 -4.20 -9.94
N GLN A 24 -10.94 -3.00 -10.30
CA GLN A 24 -11.84 -2.68 -11.42
C GLN A 24 -11.74 -1.22 -11.88
N GLU A 25 -11.43 -0.99 -13.17
CA GLU A 25 -12.22 -0.21 -14.18
C GLU A 25 -11.37 0.23 -15.38
N ALA A 26 -10.15 0.76 -15.16
CA ALA A 26 -9.34 1.31 -16.26
C ALA A 26 -8.61 0.23 -17.09
N THR A 27 -7.93 -0.72 -16.45
CA THR A 27 -7.34 -1.91 -17.11
C THR A 27 -8.41 -2.87 -17.62
N ILE A 28 -9.62 -2.73 -17.07
CA ILE A 28 -10.79 -3.57 -17.29
C ILE A 28 -11.44 -3.29 -18.66
N LYS A 29 -11.45 -2.08 -19.24
CA LYS A 29 -11.95 -1.92 -20.64
C LYS A 29 -11.11 -2.67 -21.68
N LEU A 30 -9.81 -2.87 -21.42
CA LEU A 30 -8.91 -3.57 -22.32
C LEU A 30 -9.01 -5.10 -22.17
N LEU A 31 -9.45 -5.58 -20.99
CA LEU A 31 -9.54 -7.00 -20.63
C LEU A 31 -10.99 -7.53 -20.49
N LEU A 32 -12.00 -6.66 -20.37
CA LEU A 32 -13.46 -6.94 -20.36
C LEU A 32 -13.99 -7.28 -21.76
N LYS A 33 -13.41 -8.30 -22.37
CA LYS A 33 -14.24 -9.23 -23.14
C LYS A 33 -14.55 -10.49 -22.33
N LYS A 34 -14.00 -10.65 -21.12
CA LYS A 34 -14.29 -11.77 -20.19
C LYS A 34 -13.89 -11.43 -18.75
N ALA A 35 -14.73 -11.82 -17.80
CA ALA A 35 -14.48 -12.01 -16.36
C ALA A 35 -14.80 -10.84 -15.38
N SER A 36 -15.87 -11.08 -14.62
CA SER A 36 -16.26 -10.51 -13.32
C SER A 36 -15.35 -11.02 -12.19
N ASP A 37 -15.10 -10.23 -11.14
CA ASP A 37 -14.46 -10.49 -9.80
C ASP A 37 -13.24 -11.45 -9.72
N LYS A 38 -13.29 -12.60 -10.40
CA LYS A 38 -12.18 -13.32 -11.07
C LYS A 38 -11.48 -12.50 -12.16
N GLY A 39 -11.47 -11.18 -12.04
CA GLY A 39 -10.82 -10.29 -12.99
C GLY A 39 -9.37 -10.07 -12.59
N ASN A 40 -9.12 -9.67 -11.34
CA ASN A 40 -7.79 -9.26 -10.90
C ASN A 40 -6.75 -10.39 -10.94
N VAL A 41 -7.06 -11.54 -10.35
CA VAL A 41 -6.14 -12.69 -10.31
C VAL A 41 -5.81 -13.20 -11.71
N GLU A 42 -6.82 -13.32 -12.57
CA GLU A 42 -6.70 -13.74 -13.96
C GLU A 42 -5.90 -12.73 -14.79
N ILE A 43 -6.06 -11.43 -14.54
CA ILE A 43 -5.27 -10.37 -15.18
C ILE A 43 -3.82 -10.45 -14.73
N VAL A 44 -3.54 -10.61 -13.42
CA VAL A 44 -2.17 -10.78 -12.92
C VAL A 44 -1.52 -12.03 -13.54
N LYS A 45 -2.24 -13.15 -13.62
CA LYS A 45 -1.74 -14.36 -14.31
C LYS A 45 -1.43 -14.10 -15.79
N LEU A 46 -2.33 -13.44 -16.51
CA LEU A 46 -2.11 -13.12 -17.92
C LEU A 46 -0.91 -12.20 -18.13
N LEU A 47 -0.74 -11.20 -17.26
CA LEU A 47 0.41 -10.29 -17.32
C LEU A 47 1.72 -11.02 -17.00
N LEU A 48 1.71 -11.96 -16.05
CA LEU A 48 2.84 -12.82 -15.76
C LEU A 48 3.19 -13.74 -16.94
N GLU A 49 2.20 -14.31 -17.64
CA GLU A 49 2.38 -15.11 -18.85
C GLU A 49 3.03 -14.32 -19.99
N HIS A 50 2.87 -13.00 -19.99
CA HIS A 50 3.46 -12.08 -20.96
C HIS A 50 4.70 -11.33 -20.43
N ASP A 51 5.34 -11.85 -19.38
CA ASP A 51 6.58 -11.31 -18.80
C ASP A 51 6.49 -9.83 -18.38
N ALA A 52 5.31 -9.39 -17.93
CA ALA A 52 5.15 -8.04 -17.39
C ALA A 52 6.14 -7.78 -16.24
N ASP A 53 6.65 -6.55 -16.15
CA ASP A 53 7.61 -6.18 -15.11
C ASP A 53 6.95 -6.13 -13.74
N ILE A 54 7.05 -7.24 -13.02
CA ILE A 54 6.56 -7.36 -11.64
C ILE A 54 7.38 -6.55 -10.62
N LYS A 55 8.48 -5.94 -11.05
CA LYS A 55 9.28 -5.00 -10.24
C LYS A 55 9.06 -3.54 -10.63
N ALA A 56 8.11 -3.26 -11.52
CA ALA A 56 7.78 -1.89 -11.86
C ALA A 56 7.39 -1.10 -10.61
N GLU A 57 8.13 -0.02 -10.36
CA GLU A 57 7.92 0.91 -9.26
C GLU A 57 7.09 2.11 -9.74
N ASP A 58 6.14 2.59 -8.92
CA ASP A 58 5.52 3.91 -9.10
C ASP A 58 6.45 5.06 -8.63
N ASN A 59 5.93 6.29 -8.65
CA ASN A 59 6.64 7.48 -8.21
C ASN A 59 7.08 7.43 -6.72
N VAL A 60 6.50 6.57 -5.90
CA VAL A 60 6.84 6.37 -4.48
C VAL A 60 7.59 5.04 -4.27
N ARG A 61 8.11 4.44 -5.35
CA ARG A 61 8.88 3.18 -5.35
C ARG A 61 8.08 1.95 -4.93
N ARG A 62 6.77 1.95 -5.12
CA ARG A 62 5.90 0.83 -4.75
C ARG A 62 5.82 -0.17 -5.88
N MET A 63 6.07 -1.43 -5.56
CA MET A 63 5.90 -2.55 -6.46
C MET A 63 4.46 -3.11 -6.39
N PRO A 64 3.99 -3.88 -7.39
CA PRO A 64 2.67 -4.54 -7.37
C PRO A 64 2.40 -5.36 -6.10
N LEU A 65 3.44 -5.94 -5.48
CA LEU A 65 3.32 -6.71 -4.24
C LEU A 65 2.76 -5.87 -3.08
N LEU A 66 3.14 -4.60 -2.98
CA LEU A 66 2.71 -3.70 -1.89
C LEU A 66 1.24 -3.31 -2.05
N TYR A 67 0.75 -3.22 -3.29
CA TYR A 67 -0.66 -3.01 -3.58
C TYR A 67 -1.52 -4.24 -3.31
N ALA A 68 -1.01 -5.43 -3.64
CA ALA A 68 -1.67 -6.67 -3.26
C ALA A 68 -1.82 -6.77 -1.73
N ALA A 69 -0.81 -6.35 -0.96
CA ALA A 69 -0.89 -6.25 0.50
C ALA A 69 -1.88 -5.18 0.98
N LYS A 70 -1.85 -3.97 0.41
CA LYS A 70 -2.80 -2.88 0.70
C LYS A 70 -4.25 -3.32 0.53
N ASN A 71 -4.52 -4.12 -0.49
CA ASN A 71 -5.87 -4.56 -0.87
C ASN A 71 -6.29 -5.90 -0.24
N GLY A 72 -5.46 -6.51 0.59
CA GLY A 72 -5.78 -7.80 1.22
C GLY A 72 -5.82 -8.97 0.22
N ASN A 73 -5.21 -8.83 -0.96
CA ASN A 73 -5.28 -9.85 -2.00
C ASN A 73 -4.17 -10.89 -1.84
N LYS A 74 -4.36 -11.80 -0.88
CA LYS A 74 -3.43 -12.90 -0.60
C LYS A 74 -3.09 -13.74 -1.83
N VAL A 75 -4.05 -13.99 -2.73
CA VAL A 75 -3.81 -14.79 -3.95
C VAL A 75 -2.81 -14.10 -4.88
N ASN A 76 -2.92 -12.78 -5.06
CA ASN A 76 -1.96 -12.02 -5.86
C ASN A 76 -0.57 -12.01 -5.21
N ILE A 77 -0.48 -11.93 -3.87
CA ILE A 77 0.79 -12.04 -3.14
C ILE A 77 1.43 -13.41 -3.40
N GLU A 78 0.66 -14.50 -3.24
CA GLU A 78 1.14 -15.85 -3.50
C GLU A 78 1.64 -16.02 -4.94
N LEU A 79 0.90 -15.51 -5.93
CA LEU A 79 1.29 -15.55 -7.34
C LEU A 79 2.58 -14.77 -7.62
N LEU A 80 2.70 -13.55 -7.10
CA LEU A 80 3.88 -12.70 -7.30
C LEU A 80 5.12 -13.33 -6.64
N LEU A 81 5.00 -13.84 -5.42
CA LEU A 81 6.11 -14.49 -4.70
C LEU A 81 6.51 -15.83 -5.33
N ALA A 82 5.57 -16.59 -5.89
CA ALA A 82 5.86 -17.86 -6.58
C ALA A 82 6.78 -17.69 -7.81
N THR A 83 6.91 -16.47 -8.34
CA THR A 83 7.85 -16.18 -9.43
C THR A 83 9.32 -16.21 -8.97
N ASN A 84 9.60 -16.15 -7.66
CA ASN A 84 10.92 -15.98 -7.06
C ASN A 84 11.72 -14.77 -7.59
N ARG A 85 11.04 -13.84 -8.26
CA ARG A 85 11.66 -12.64 -8.83
C ARG A 85 11.52 -11.44 -7.88
N VAL A 86 10.53 -11.40 -6.99
CA VAL A 86 10.28 -10.31 -6.03
C VAL A 86 10.67 -10.74 -4.62
N ASP A 87 11.20 -9.81 -3.82
CA ASP A 87 11.46 -10.01 -2.40
C ASP A 87 10.17 -9.79 -1.59
N VAL A 88 9.87 -10.69 -0.66
CA VAL A 88 8.72 -10.57 0.24
C VAL A 88 8.82 -9.34 1.15
N ASP A 89 10.05 -8.89 1.42
CA ASP A 89 10.35 -7.76 2.29
C ASP A 89 10.71 -6.48 1.49
N SER A 90 10.36 -6.42 0.20
CA SER A 90 10.52 -5.23 -0.64
C SER A 90 9.93 -3.98 0.00
N LYS A 91 10.64 -2.86 -0.14
CA LYS A 91 10.31 -1.57 0.50
C LYS A 91 9.98 -0.49 -0.51
N ASP A 92 9.01 0.36 -0.18
CA ASP A 92 8.77 1.62 -0.89
C ASP A 92 9.72 2.75 -0.43
N TYR A 93 9.49 3.97 -0.91
CA TYR A 93 10.29 5.15 -0.54
C TYR A 93 10.26 5.45 0.98
N TYR A 94 9.19 5.06 1.67
CA TYR A 94 9.00 5.26 3.11
C TYR A 94 9.35 4.03 3.94
N ASP A 95 10.11 3.09 3.36
CA ASP A 95 10.48 1.82 3.97
C ASP A 95 9.27 0.94 4.37
N SER A 96 8.09 1.17 3.79
CA SER A 96 6.92 0.33 4.04
C SER A 96 7.07 -1.02 3.35
N THR A 97 6.81 -2.11 4.08
CA THR A 97 6.85 -3.49 3.58
C THR A 97 5.44 -4.02 3.36
N PRO A 98 5.26 -5.11 2.59
CA PRO A 98 3.97 -5.80 2.51
C PRO A 98 3.37 -6.11 3.88
N LEU A 99 4.20 -6.56 4.84
CA LEU A 99 3.76 -6.92 6.18
C LEU A 99 3.27 -5.70 6.98
N SER A 100 3.98 -4.56 6.93
CA SER A 100 3.53 -3.35 7.62
C SER A 100 2.28 -2.74 6.98
N ILE A 101 2.18 -2.77 5.65
CA ILE A 101 1.00 -2.29 4.92
C ILE A 101 -0.23 -3.14 5.26
N SER A 102 -0.14 -4.48 5.19
CA SER A 102 -1.30 -5.33 5.51
C SER A 102 -1.73 -5.21 6.97
N ALA A 103 -0.78 -5.04 7.88
CA ALA A 103 -1.06 -4.79 9.30
C ALA A 103 -1.81 -3.47 9.50
N ARG A 104 -1.33 -2.39 8.85
CA ARG A 104 -1.98 -1.06 8.87
C ARG A 104 -3.39 -1.09 8.28
N MET A 105 -3.63 -1.93 7.27
CA MET A 105 -4.92 -2.03 6.57
C MET A 105 -5.89 -3.04 7.22
N GLY A 106 -5.48 -3.78 8.25
CA GLY A 106 -6.36 -4.75 8.91
C GLY A 106 -6.52 -6.09 8.18
N HIS A 107 -5.65 -6.41 7.22
CA HIS A 107 -5.79 -7.63 6.39
C HIS A 107 -5.18 -8.84 7.09
N LYS A 108 -5.91 -9.41 8.05
CA LYS A 108 -5.45 -10.52 8.89
C LYS A 108 -4.89 -11.71 8.10
N ASP A 109 -5.58 -12.16 7.07
CA ASP A 109 -5.19 -13.35 6.28
C ASP A 109 -3.88 -13.16 5.51
N VAL A 110 -3.64 -11.93 5.03
CA VAL A 110 -2.37 -11.52 4.44
C VAL A 110 -1.27 -11.44 5.50
N VAL A 111 -1.56 -10.86 6.68
CA VAL A 111 -0.58 -10.79 7.78
C VAL A 111 -0.16 -12.20 8.21
N GLU A 112 -1.11 -13.10 8.47
CA GLU A 112 -0.82 -14.49 8.82
C GLU A 112 0.10 -15.15 7.78
N PHE A 113 -0.23 -14.97 6.49
CA PHE A 113 0.59 -15.52 5.41
C PHE A 113 2.01 -14.92 5.40
N LEU A 114 2.14 -13.59 5.45
CA LEU A 114 3.42 -12.91 5.39
C LEU A 114 4.29 -13.18 6.63
N LEU A 115 3.71 -13.38 7.82
CA LEU A 115 4.45 -13.80 9.02
C LEU A 115 5.11 -15.17 8.87
N THR A 116 4.65 -16.02 7.95
CA THR A 116 5.30 -17.31 7.63
C THR A 116 6.41 -17.20 6.57
N LYS A 117 6.53 -16.06 5.89
CA LYS A 117 7.42 -15.87 4.73
C LYS A 117 8.49 -14.80 4.94
N SER A 118 8.14 -13.74 5.67
CA SER A 118 8.99 -12.58 5.94
C SER A 118 10.08 -12.91 6.96
N HIS A 119 11.25 -12.30 6.76
CA HIS A 119 12.35 -12.32 7.71
C HIS A 119 12.48 -10.98 8.46
N ALA A 120 11.71 -9.97 8.04
CA ALA A 120 11.75 -8.59 8.51
C ALA A 120 10.59 -8.25 9.47
N LEU A 121 10.34 -9.10 10.48
CA LEU A 121 9.12 -9.06 11.30
C LEU A 121 8.96 -7.78 12.16
N ASN A 122 10.06 -7.10 12.49
CA ASN A 122 10.09 -5.89 13.33
C ASN A 122 10.87 -4.72 12.69
N VAL A 123 11.02 -4.73 11.37
CA VAL A 123 11.73 -3.65 10.68
C VAL A 123 10.91 -2.37 10.74
N GLN A 124 11.56 -1.29 11.16
CA GLN A 124 10.96 0.03 11.22
C GLN A 124 10.86 0.66 9.83
N ASP A 125 9.76 1.36 9.58
CA ASP A 125 9.60 2.25 8.44
C ASP A 125 10.40 3.56 8.66
N SER A 126 10.37 4.48 7.68
CA SER A 126 11.13 5.74 7.77
C SER A 126 10.66 6.68 8.90
N PHE A 127 9.58 6.33 9.61
CA PHE A 127 9.06 7.05 10.77
C PHE A 127 9.39 6.35 12.09
N GLY A 128 10.14 5.25 12.05
CA GLY A 128 10.48 4.47 13.24
C GLY A 128 9.41 3.46 13.64
N GLN A 129 8.38 3.23 12.81
CA GLN A 129 7.25 2.39 13.21
C GLN A 129 7.37 0.96 12.71
N THR A 130 7.14 0.00 13.60
CA THR A 130 7.15 -1.44 13.30
C THR A 130 5.80 -1.89 12.70
N PRO A 131 5.72 -3.07 12.05
CA PRO A 131 4.44 -3.67 11.68
C PRO A 131 3.48 -3.85 12.87
N LEU A 132 4.00 -4.19 14.05
CA LEU A 132 3.21 -4.31 15.29
C LEU A 132 2.64 -2.95 15.72
N TRP A 133 3.45 -1.88 15.67
CA TRP A 133 3.00 -0.51 15.94
C TRP A 133 1.78 -0.14 15.07
N TRP A 134 1.82 -0.49 13.79
CA TRP A 134 0.70 -0.28 12.88
C TRP A 134 -0.52 -1.14 13.23
N ALA A 135 -0.32 -2.43 13.54
CA ALA A 135 -1.40 -3.35 13.91
C ALA A 135 -2.18 -2.88 15.16
N GLN A 136 -1.49 -2.37 16.18
CA GLN A 136 -2.07 -1.92 17.45
C GLN A 136 -2.94 -0.67 17.33
N ARG A 137 -2.86 0.02 16.19
CA ARG A 137 -3.62 1.24 15.91
C ARG A 137 -4.83 0.98 15.03
N THR A 138 -5.12 -0.26 14.69
CA THR A 138 -6.31 -0.65 13.92
C THR A 138 -7.45 -1.12 14.83
N GLU A 139 -8.64 -1.30 14.27
CA GLU A 139 -9.78 -1.90 14.96
C GLU A 139 -9.70 -3.44 15.01
N HIS A 140 -8.54 -4.02 14.65
CA HIS A 140 -8.27 -5.45 14.53
C HIS A 140 -7.23 -5.93 15.57
N PRO A 141 -7.59 -5.98 16.86
CA PRO A 141 -6.66 -6.37 17.94
C PRO A 141 -6.06 -7.76 17.70
N GLU A 142 -6.78 -8.66 17.02
CA GLU A 142 -6.31 -10.01 16.69
C GLU A 142 -5.05 -10.01 15.81
N ILE A 143 -4.79 -8.94 15.04
CA ILE A 143 -3.57 -8.82 14.25
C ILE A 143 -2.37 -8.54 15.16
N SER A 144 -2.57 -7.75 16.21
CA SER A 144 -1.54 -7.48 17.21
C SER A 144 -1.14 -8.76 17.94
N ASP A 145 -2.13 -9.60 18.29
CA ASP A 145 -1.89 -10.90 18.92
C ASP A 145 -1.03 -11.81 18.04
N LEU A 146 -1.28 -11.86 16.72
CA LEU A 146 -0.46 -12.62 15.77
C LEU A 146 1.01 -12.18 15.79
N PHE A 147 1.27 -10.87 15.83
CA PHE A 147 2.64 -10.35 15.93
C PHE A 147 3.31 -10.72 17.24
N LEU A 148 2.61 -10.57 18.37
CA LEU A 148 3.15 -10.89 19.69
C LEU A 148 3.45 -12.38 19.83
N GLU A 149 2.58 -13.25 19.32
CA GLU A 149 2.82 -14.69 19.23
C GLU A 149 4.05 -14.99 18.38
N LYS A 150 4.13 -14.40 17.17
CA LYS A 150 5.27 -14.60 16.27
C LYS A 150 6.58 -14.09 16.86
N TYR A 151 6.58 -12.95 17.56
CA TYR A 151 7.76 -12.42 18.21
C TYR A 151 8.23 -13.36 19.31
N LYS A 152 7.31 -13.85 20.15
CA LYS A 152 7.62 -14.83 21.19
C LYS A 152 8.21 -16.12 20.63
N GLU A 153 7.67 -16.65 19.53
CA GLU A 153 8.20 -17.83 18.84
C GLU A 153 9.66 -17.64 18.39
N ASN A 154 10.03 -16.42 17.99
CA ASN A 154 11.37 -16.07 17.52
C ASN A 154 12.28 -15.52 18.62
N GLY A 155 11.84 -15.51 19.88
CA GLY A 155 12.60 -14.92 21.00
C GLY A 155 12.78 -13.39 20.90
N MET A 156 11.93 -12.72 20.13
CA MET A 156 11.88 -11.27 19.97
C MET A 156 10.99 -10.65 21.05
N ILE A 157 11.25 -9.39 21.40
CA ILE A 157 10.46 -8.62 22.38
C ILE A 157 9.91 -7.38 21.65
N ALA A 158 8.63 -7.08 21.85
CA ALA A 158 8.01 -5.83 21.37
C ALA A 158 8.62 -4.63 22.12
N GLN A 159 8.85 -3.50 21.43
CA GLN A 159 9.40 -2.32 22.08
C GLN A 159 8.30 -1.58 22.86
N GLU A 160 8.65 -0.91 23.96
CA GLU A 160 7.68 -0.14 24.74
C GLU A 160 7.05 1.00 23.92
N ASP A 161 7.79 1.53 22.93
CA ASP A 161 7.32 2.57 22.01
C ASP A 161 6.31 2.05 20.97
N ASP A 162 6.05 0.74 20.90
CA ASP A 162 4.96 0.16 20.11
C ASP A 162 3.58 0.43 20.74
N LEU A 163 3.50 0.85 22.01
CA LEU A 163 2.22 1.08 22.71
C LEU A 163 1.48 2.34 22.19
N PRO A 164 0.20 2.22 21.78
CA PRO A 164 -0.48 3.31 21.08
C PRO A 164 -0.86 4.46 22.01
N THR A 165 -0.59 5.69 21.57
CA THR A 165 -1.15 6.92 22.18
C THR A 165 -2.54 7.28 21.62
N THR A 166 -2.94 6.73 20.47
CA THR A 166 -4.23 6.94 19.79
C THR A 166 -4.51 5.84 18.76
N THR A 167 -5.77 5.45 18.57
CA THR A 167 -6.21 4.52 17.51
C THR A 167 -6.41 5.29 16.19
N ILE A 168 -6.01 4.71 15.06
CA ILE A 168 -6.31 5.22 13.71
C ILE A 168 -7.46 4.38 13.15
N SER A 169 -8.64 4.98 12.94
CA SER A 169 -9.69 4.27 12.20
C SER A 169 -9.20 4.01 10.78
N VAL A 170 -9.15 2.74 10.38
CA VAL A 170 -8.75 2.34 9.02
C VAL A 170 -9.85 2.78 8.06
N LEU A 171 -9.62 3.88 7.35
CA LEU A 171 -10.56 4.40 6.38
C LEU A 171 -10.30 3.73 5.02
N ALA A 172 -10.85 2.53 4.86
CA ALA A 172 -10.93 1.83 3.57
C ALA A 172 -12.14 2.35 2.76
N GLY A 173 -12.18 3.65 2.50
CA GLY A 173 -13.20 4.26 1.63
C GLY A 173 -12.90 3.99 0.16
N LYS A 174 -13.90 3.56 -0.61
CA LYS A 174 -13.77 3.30 -2.06
C LYS A 174 -13.79 4.58 -2.93
N ASP A 175 -14.17 5.71 -2.35
CA ASP A 175 -14.50 6.94 -3.09
C ASP A 175 -13.66 8.16 -2.66
N SER A 176 -12.51 7.94 -2.01
CA SER A 176 -11.63 9.01 -1.54
C SER A 176 -10.17 8.67 -1.83
N GLY A 177 -9.36 9.60 -2.33
CA GLY A 177 -7.96 9.35 -2.63
C GLY A 177 -7.16 8.98 -1.40
N TYR A 178 -5.99 8.41 -1.63
CA TYR A 178 -5.17 7.82 -0.60
C TYR A 178 -3.97 8.70 -0.29
N CYS A 179 -3.50 8.62 0.95
CA CYS A 179 -2.25 9.23 1.36
C CYS A 179 -1.06 8.51 0.71
N ASP A 180 -0.17 9.24 0.04
CA ASP A 180 1.05 8.71 -0.56
C ASP A 180 2.09 8.23 0.44
N VAL A 181 1.89 8.47 1.73
CA VAL A 181 2.75 7.94 2.79
C VAL A 181 2.12 6.71 3.43
N CYS A 182 0.93 6.84 4.01
CA CYS A 182 0.34 5.75 4.78
C CYS A 182 -0.58 4.81 3.99
N MET A 183 -0.91 5.15 2.73
CA MET A 183 -1.87 4.44 1.86
C MET A 183 -3.32 4.40 2.36
N LEU A 184 -3.65 5.04 3.49
CA LEU A 184 -5.02 5.15 4.00
C LEU A 184 -5.82 6.16 3.19
N GLY A 185 -7.14 5.95 3.11
CA GLY A 185 -8.06 6.91 2.49
C GLY A 185 -8.06 8.24 3.24
N VAL A 186 -8.06 9.33 2.47
CA VAL A 186 -8.16 10.71 2.95
C VAL A 186 -9.58 11.18 2.69
N LEU A 187 -10.42 11.26 3.72
CA LEU A 187 -11.83 11.60 3.54
C LEU A 187 -11.99 13.04 3.04
N ASP A 188 -13.00 13.26 2.21
CA ASP A 188 -13.34 14.58 1.64
C ASP A 188 -13.68 15.67 2.69
N LYS A 189 -13.84 15.32 3.96
CA LYS A 189 -14.08 16.27 5.06
C LYS A 189 -12.81 16.66 5.82
N ASP A 190 -11.72 15.95 5.61
CA ASP A 190 -10.47 16.13 6.34
C ASP A 190 -9.52 17.05 5.56
N ALA A 191 -8.68 17.78 6.30
CA ALA A 191 -7.61 18.54 5.68
C ALA A 191 -6.55 17.58 5.12
N TYR A 192 -6.11 17.82 3.90
CA TYR A 192 -4.96 17.14 3.31
C TYR A 192 -3.87 18.13 2.94
N TYR A 193 -2.68 17.58 2.74
CA TYR A 193 -1.46 18.32 2.46
C TYR A 193 -0.88 17.77 1.17
N TYR A 194 -0.44 18.64 0.27
CA TYR A 194 0.08 18.20 -1.03
C TYR A 194 1.35 18.93 -1.43
N CYS A 195 2.18 18.25 -2.20
CA CYS A 195 3.36 18.83 -2.82
C CYS A 195 3.03 19.21 -4.27
N LYS A 196 3.21 20.47 -4.64
CA LYS A 196 2.98 20.97 -6.00
C LYS A 196 3.98 20.47 -7.05
N VAL A 197 5.07 19.84 -6.62
CA VAL A 197 6.19 19.46 -7.49
C VAL A 197 6.26 17.94 -7.67
N CYS A 198 6.19 17.17 -6.59
CA CYS A 198 6.25 15.72 -6.64
C CYS A 198 5.04 15.14 -7.37
N SER A 199 5.28 14.09 -8.17
CA SER A 199 4.24 13.42 -8.97
C SER A 199 3.41 14.38 -9.84
N GLY A 200 4.00 15.48 -10.33
CA GLY A 200 3.27 16.47 -11.13
C GLY A 200 2.17 17.22 -10.35
N GLY A 201 2.27 17.28 -9.01
CA GLY A 201 1.25 17.86 -8.13
C GLY A 201 0.31 16.83 -7.50
N ASP A 202 0.48 15.55 -7.84
CA ASP A 202 -0.37 14.43 -7.37
C ASP A 202 0.14 13.78 -6.08
N PHE A 203 1.11 14.38 -5.39
CA PHE A 203 1.65 13.82 -4.14
C PHE A 203 0.92 14.39 -2.92
N TRP A 204 0.08 13.60 -2.26
CA TRP A 204 -0.82 14.01 -1.18
C TRP A 204 -0.60 13.18 0.08
N ILE A 205 -0.74 13.82 1.24
CA ILE A 205 -0.66 13.14 2.54
C ILE A 205 -1.83 13.53 3.44
N CYS A 206 -2.25 12.57 4.27
CA CYS A 206 -3.25 12.81 5.30
C CYS A 206 -2.68 13.71 6.42
N LYS A 207 -3.59 14.28 7.21
CA LYS A 207 -3.23 15.09 8.37
C LYS A 207 -2.30 14.35 9.35
N ASP A 208 -2.56 13.08 9.63
CA ASP A 208 -1.74 12.31 10.58
C ASP A 208 -0.29 12.16 10.09
N CYS A 209 -0.11 11.87 8.80
CA CYS A 209 1.23 11.81 8.19
C CYS A 209 1.95 13.16 8.23
N PHE A 210 1.21 14.26 8.05
CA PHE A 210 1.77 15.60 8.19
C PHE A 210 2.19 15.90 9.64
N GLU A 211 1.39 15.52 10.64
CA GLU A 211 1.69 15.75 12.06
C GLU A 211 2.91 14.97 12.55
N ILE A 212 3.15 13.76 12.02
CA ILE A 212 4.39 13.01 12.25
C ILE A 212 5.57 13.50 11.39
N LYS A 213 5.43 14.65 10.73
CA LYS A 213 6.46 15.30 9.91
C LYS A 213 6.92 14.46 8.72
N ALA A 214 5.99 13.75 8.07
CA ALA A 214 6.29 13.15 6.78
C ALA A 214 6.75 14.21 5.79
N HIS A 215 7.74 13.85 4.98
CA HIS A 215 8.32 14.67 3.94
C HIS A 215 7.94 14.07 2.58
N CYS A 216 7.83 14.90 1.54
CA CYS A 216 7.62 14.38 0.19
C CYS A 216 8.91 13.74 -0.36
N LEU A 217 8.89 13.29 -1.62
CA LEU A 217 10.01 12.63 -2.29
C LEU A 217 11.30 13.48 -2.37
N ASP A 218 11.20 14.80 -2.18
CA ASP A 218 12.34 15.70 -1.99
C ASP A 218 12.14 16.52 -0.71
N LYS A 219 13.17 16.51 0.16
CA LYS A 219 13.12 17.20 1.47
C LYS A 219 13.14 18.73 1.36
N SER A 220 13.48 19.28 0.20
CA SER A 220 13.48 20.73 -0.05
C SER A 220 12.09 21.28 -0.39
N HIS A 221 11.15 20.42 -0.79
CA HIS A 221 9.80 20.85 -1.10
C HIS A 221 8.96 21.01 0.17
N SER A 222 7.96 21.89 0.08
CA SER A 222 6.97 22.11 1.13
C SER A 222 5.61 21.50 0.77
N PHE A 223 4.82 21.21 1.80
CA PHE A 223 3.41 20.89 1.63
C PHE A 223 2.55 22.14 1.73
N ASP A 224 1.61 22.28 0.80
CA ASP A 224 0.49 23.21 0.92
C ASP A 224 -0.71 22.50 1.55
N LYS A 225 -1.51 23.24 2.32
CA LYS A 225 -2.72 22.73 2.96
C LYS A 225 -3.95 23.08 2.14
N GLU A 226 -4.80 22.10 1.86
CA GLU A 226 -6.13 22.31 1.30
C GLU A 226 -7.21 21.80 2.26
N ILE A 227 -8.33 22.51 2.29
CA ILE A 227 -9.55 22.12 3.00
C ILE A 227 -10.59 21.90 1.91
N THR A 228 -11.03 20.67 1.73
CA THR A 228 -12.12 20.36 0.81
C THR A 228 -13.41 21.02 1.32
N GLN A 229 -13.86 22.06 0.62
CA GLN A 229 -15.28 22.39 0.63
C GLN A 229 -15.96 21.33 -0.24
N ALA A 230 -16.90 20.58 0.34
CA ALA A 230 -17.61 19.50 -0.32
C ALA A 230 -18.06 19.91 -1.74
N SER A 231 -17.44 19.37 -2.80
CA SER A 231 -17.99 19.16 -4.15
C SER A 231 -17.01 19.17 -5.35
N THR A 232 -15.68 19.28 -5.23
CA THR A 232 -14.84 19.52 -6.44
C THR A 232 -13.74 18.52 -6.80
N ARG A 233 -13.48 17.45 -6.05
CA ARG A 233 -12.55 16.40 -6.52
C ARG A 233 -13.31 15.18 -7.05
N GLN A 234 -13.10 14.89 -8.34
CA GLN A 234 -13.37 13.58 -8.95
C GLN A 234 -12.06 12.80 -8.89
N TRP A 235 -12.08 11.65 -8.20
CA TRP A 235 -10.97 10.72 -8.07
C TRP A 235 -10.85 9.82 -9.32
#